data_AF-A0AAD2YA96-F1
#
_entry.id   AF-A0AAD2YA96-F1
#
_cell.length_a   1.000
_cell.length_b   1.000
_cell.length_c   1.000
_cell.angle_alpha   90.00
_cell.angle_beta   90.00
_cell.angle_gamma   90.00
#
_symmetry.space_group_name_H-M   'P 1'
#
loop_
_entity.id
_entity.type
_entity.pdbx_description
1 polymer ?
#
loop_
_entity_poly.entity_id
_entity_poly.type
_entity_poly.pdbx_seq_one_letter_code
_entity_poly.pdbx_strand_id
1 'polypeptide(L)'
;MLRLPQEKVSQSPFLIVGSSMIKNAQFIAERSHCVRERYENRKRPIERKVRFTPDEDRQVKMTMEEMGVKTFQSYAKNMLVQGQVVQIDFSELKDLRVAINRIGGNINQIAKHANENDLITIEEISEVVNLLSEIKDLVNAKVSSEEKRSIAQKK
;
A
#
# COMPACT_ATOMS: atom_id res chain seq x y z
N MET A 1 36.00 30.21 -79.20
CA MET A 1 35.17 31.35 -78.74
C MET A 1 33.97 30.75 -78.01
N LEU A 2 33.95 30.69 -76.68
CA LEU A 2 33.64 31.75 -75.68
C LEU A 2 32.12 31.92 -75.41
N ARG A 3 31.74 31.48 -74.19
CA ARG A 3 30.73 31.93 -73.20
C ARG A 3 29.26 32.26 -73.57
N LEU A 4 28.38 31.52 -72.85
CA LEU A 4 27.07 31.84 -72.21
C LEU A 4 26.91 33.32 -71.73
N PRO A 5 25.71 33.84 -71.34
CA PRO A 5 24.51 33.15 -70.82
C PRO A 5 23.13 33.74 -71.23
N GLN A 6 22.03 33.07 -70.88
CA GLN A 6 20.88 33.73 -70.20
C GLN A 6 20.16 32.73 -69.27
N GLU A 7 19.57 33.30 -68.23
CA GLU A 7 19.29 32.79 -66.89
C GLU A 7 18.19 31.73 -66.72
N LYS A 8 18.33 30.95 -65.64
CA LYS A 8 17.36 29.97 -65.13
C LYS A 8 16.16 30.68 -64.50
N VAL A 9 14.94 30.19 -64.74
CA VAL A 9 13.83 30.34 -63.78
C VAL A 9 13.20 28.97 -63.51
N SER A 10 13.72 28.34 -62.45
CA SER A 10 12.98 27.63 -61.39
C SER A 10 11.66 26.94 -61.77
N GLN A 11 11.70 25.64 -62.05
CA GLN A 11 10.59 24.75 -61.71
C GLN A 11 10.68 24.35 -60.24
N SER A 12 9.58 24.49 -59.49
CA SER A 12 9.40 23.78 -58.22
C SER A 12 7.91 23.54 -57.91
N PRO A 13 7.58 22.52 -57.07
CA PRO A 13 6.47 21.58 -57.29
C PRO A 13 5.46 21.56 -56.13
N PHE A 14 4.14 21.52 -56.37
CA PHE A 14 3.18 21.19 -55.30
C PHE A 14 1.85 20.73 -55.89
N LEU A 15 1.17 19.79 -55.21
CA LEU A 15 -0.23 19.33 -55.38
C LEU A 15 -0.47 17.92 -55.98
N ILE A 16 0.18 16.85 -55.50
CA ILE A 16 -0.43 15.50 -55.45
C ILE A 16 0.00 14.76 -54.17
N VAL A 17 -0.21 15.33 -52.98
CA VAL A 17 -0.01 14.61 -51.70
C VAL A 17 -1.05 15.06 -50.65
N GLY A 18 -2.31 15.24 -51.05
CA GLY A 18 -3.37 15.76 -50.17
C GLY A 18 -4.40 14.73 -49.67
N SER A 19 -4.59 13.62 -50.39
CA SER A 19 -5.76 12.74 -50.16
C SER A 19 -5.50 11.53 -49.26
N SER A 20 -4.24 11.16 -49.00
CA SER A 20 -3.89 10.04 -48.12
C SER A 20 -3.86 10.43 -46.63
N MET A 21 -3.45 11.66 -46.32
CA MET A 21 -3.36 12.15 -44.93
C MET A 21 -4.73 12.44 -44.30
N ILE A 22 -5.69 12.94 -45.08
CA ILE A 22 -7.04 13.23 -44.60
C ILE A 22 -7.79 11.93 -44.24
N LYS A 23 -7.59 10.86 -45.02
CA LYS A 23 -8.16 9.53 -44.74
C LYS A 23 -7.59 8.91 -43.45
N ASN A 24 -6.29 9.09 -43.17
CA ASN A 24 -5.68 8.62 -41.92
C ASN A 24 -6.19 9.38 -40.69
N ALA A 25 -6.37 10.69 -40.79
CA ALA A 25 -6.92 11.49 -39.69
C ALA A 25 -8.40 11.18 -39.41
N GLN A 26 -9.22 11.02 -40.45
CA GLN A 26 -10.61 10.55 -40.33
C GLN A 26 -10.69 9.14 -39.74
N PHE A 27 -9.84 8.21 -40.19
CA PHE A 27 -9.80 6.85 -39.64
C PHE A 27 -9.38 6.80 -38.16
N ILE A 28 -8.41 7.62 -37.75
CA ILE A 28 -8.00 7.73 -36.34
C ILE A 28 -9.11 8.38 -35.50
N ALA A 29 -9.80 9.39 -36.03
CA ALA A 29 -10.91 10.06 -35.35
C ALA A 29 -12.15 9.17 -35.22
N GLU A 30 -12.54 8.44 -36.27
CA GLU A 30 -13.64 7.46 -36.28
C GLU A 30 -13.37 6.31 -35.32
N ARG A 31 -12.13 5.81 -35.27
CA ARG A 31 -11.71 4.80 -34.29
C ARG A 31 -11.70 5.35 -32.87
N SER A 32 -11.37 6.63 -32.68
CA SER A 32 -11.46 7.31 -31.38
C SER A 32 -12.91 7.58 -30.93
N HIS A 33 -13.84 7.75 -31.87
CA HIS A 33 -15.27 7.90 -31.61
C HIS A 33 -15.92 6.54 -31.30
N CYS A 34 -15.62 5.50 -32.08
CA CYS A 34 -16.09 4.12 -31.83
C CYS A 34 -15.53 3.55 -30.51
N VAL A 35 -14.28 3.88 -30.15
CA VAL A 35 -13.71 3.52 -28.83
C VAL A 35 -14.41 4.27 -27.70
N ARG A 36 -14.83 5.53 -27.90
CA ARG A 36 -15.59 6.32 -26.93
C ARG A 36 -17.03 5.81 -26.77
N GLU A 37 -17.75 5.54 -27.85
CA GLU A 37 -19.13 5.01 -27.81
C GLU A 37 -19.20 3.61 -27.16
N ARG A 38 -18.18 2.77 -27.37
CA ARG A 38 -18.05 1.47 -26.68
C ARG A 38 -17.76 1.61 -25.17
N TYR A 39 -17.33 2.79 -24.71
CA TYR A 39 -17.01 3.05 -23.31
C TYR A 39 -18.27 3.37 -22.49
N GLU A 40 -19.26 4.02 -23.12
CA GLU A 40 -20.46 4.57 -22.46
C GLU A 40 -21.50 3.51 -22.07
N ASN A 41 -21.55 2.35 -22.76
CA ASN A 41 -22.53 1.28 -22.50
C ASN A 41 -21.98 0.08 -21.71
N ARG A 42 -20.83 0.21 -21.05
CA ARG A 42 -20.28 -0.88 -20.21
C ARG A 42 -20.88 -0.83 -18.83
N LYS A 43 -21.25 -2.00 -18.29
CA LYS A 43 -21.67 -2.16 -16.88
C LYS A 43 -20.64 -1.60 -15.88
N ARG A 44 -19.37 -1.47 -16.27
CA ARG A 44 -18.26 -0.96 -15.46
C ARG A 44 -17.40 0.03 -16.27
N PRO A 45 -17.71 1.34 -16.21
CA PRO A 45 -17.04 2.34 -17.04
C PRO A 45 -15.74 2.89 -16.41
N ILE A 46 -15.53 2.75 -15.10
CA ILE A 46 -14.35 3.34 -14.44
C ILE A 46 -13.15 2.40 -14.56
N GLU A 47 -12.06 2.87 -15.17
CA GLU A 47 -10.79 2.14 -15.27
C GLU A 47 -9.79 2.65 -14.22
N ARG A 48 -9.06 1.72 -13.59
CA ARG A 48 -7.90 2.02 -12.73
C ARG A 48 -6.71 1.23 -13.23
N LYS A 49 -5.58 1.90 -13.45
CA LYS A 49 -4.33 1.27 -13.93
C LYS A 49 -3.46 0.87 -12.74
N VAL A 50 -2.95 -0.35 -12.76
CA VAL A 50 -2.01 -0.89 -11.77
C VAL A 50 -0.77 -1.35 -12.53
N ARG A 51 0.41 -1.03 -12.00
CA ARG A 51 1.70 -1.46 -12.56
C ARG A 51 2.32 -2.47 -11.60
N PHE A 52 2.93 -3.51 -12.16
CA PHE A 52 3.60 -4.57 -11.40
C PHE A 52 5.05 -4.70 -11.87
N THR A 53 5.92 -5.07 -10.94
CA THR A 53 7.21 -5.68 -11.28
C THR A 53 7.00 -7.12 -11.78
N PRO A 54 7.97 -7.71 -12.49
CA PRO A 54 7.87 -9.10 -12.94
C PRO A 54 7.67 -10.11 -11.80
N ASP A 55 8.16 -9.80 -10.61
CA ASP A 55 8.08 -10.68 -9.43
C ASP A 55 6.69 -10.63 -8.80
N GLU A 56 6.11 -9.43 -8.66
CA GLU A 56 4.75 -9.24 -8.18
C GLU A 56 3.71 -9.87 -9.12
N ASP A 57 3.91 -9.76 -10.44
CA ASP A 57 3.01 -10.39 -11.43
C ASP A 57 3.03 -11.93 -11.34
N ARG A 58 4.20 -12.53 -11.04
CA ARG A 58 4.28 -13.98 -10.79
C ARG A 58 3.50 -14.38 -9.54
N GLN A 59 3.62 -13.63 -8.46
CA GLN A 59 2.87 -13.89 -7.22
C GLN A 59 1.36 -13.80 -7.48
N VAL A 60 0.90 -12.76 -8.17
CA VAL A 60 -0.51 -12.58 -8.53
C VAL A 60 -1.03 -13.78 -9.34
N LYS A 61 -0.27 -14.26 -10.32
CA LYS A 61 -0.66 -15.43 -11.13
C LYS A 61 -0.77 -16.70 -10.30
N MET A 62 0.17 -16.95 -9.42
CA MET A 62 0.10 -18.10 -8.50
C MET A 62 -1.16 -18.03 -7.63
N THR A 63 -1.42 -16.87 -7.00
CA THR A 63 -2.64 -16.68 -6.20
C THR A 63 -3.92 -16.83 -7.04
N MET A 64 -3.90 -16.40 -8.30
CA MET A 64 -5.04 -16.59 -9.21
C MET A 64 -5.28 -18.06 -9.54
N GLU A 65 -4.21 -18.85 -9.72
CA GLU A 65 -4.28 -20.30 -9.93
C GLU A 65 -4.84 -21.01 -8.69
N GLU A 66 -4.34 -20.66 -7.50
CA GLU A 66 -4.83 -21.18 -6.22
C GLU A 66 -6.33 -20.90 -6.01
N MET A 67 -6.79 -19.68 -6.35
CA MET A 67 -8.19 -19.29 -6.24
C MET A 67 -9.07 -19.75 -7.42
N GLY A 68 -8.48 -20.37 -8.45
CA GLY A 68 -9.20 -20.82 -9.66
C GLY A 68 -9.80 -19.70 -10.50
N VAL A 69 -9.26 -18.47 -10.43
CA VAL A 69 -9.81 -17.29 -11.12
C VAL A 69 -9.19 -17.13 -12.50
N LYS A 70 -10.02 -17.19 -13.55
CA LYS A 70 -9.57 -17.14 -14.95
C LYS A 70 -9.17 -15.74 -15.45
N THR A 71 -9.61 -14.67 -14.78
CA THR A 71 -9.43 -13.29 -15.27
C THR A 71 -8.92 -12.37 -14.17
N PHE A 72 -7.83 -11.64 -14.47
CA PHE A 72 -7.24 -10.68 -13.53
C PHE A 72 -8.25 -9.62 -13.05
N GLN A 73 -9.13 -9.12 -13.92
CA GLN A 73 -10.16 -8.16 -13.53
C GLN A 73 -11.09 -8.70 -12.43
N SER A 74 -11.44 -10.00 -12.48
CA SER A 74 -12.29 -10.60 -11.44
C SER A 74 -11.52 -10.77 -10.13
N TYR A 75 -10.26 -11.20 -10.22
CA TYR A 75 -9.36 -11.32 -9.06
C TYR A 75 -9.15 -9.97 -8.39
N ALA A 76 -8.69 -8.96 -9.13
CA ALA A 76 -8.46 -7.62 -8.62
C ALA A 76 -9.74 -6.98 -8.06
N LYS A 77 -10.90 -7.15 -8.72
CA LYS A 77 -12.17 -6.66 -8.18
C LYS A 77 -12.54 -7.34 -6.87
N ASN A 78 -12.44 -8.67 -6.80
CA ASN A 78 -12.76 -9.39 -5.58
C ASN A 78 -11.82 -8.97 -4.45
N MET A 79 -10.51 -8.86 -4.71
CA MET A 79 -9.53 -8.41 -3.72
C MET A 79 -9.70 -6.93 -3.32
N LEU A 80 -10.03 -6.02 -4.25
CA LEU A 80 -10.18 -4.59 -3.95
C LEU A 80 -11.54 -4.26 -3.32
N VAL A 81 -12.58 -5.06 -3.57
CA VAL A 81 -13.92 -4.87 -2.99
C VAL A 81 -14.08 -5.64 -1.68
N GLN A 82 -13.57 -6.88 -1.61
CA GLN A 82 -13.65 -7.74 -0.43
C GLN A 82 -12.43 -7.59 0.49
N GLY A 83 -11.35 -6.98 0.01
CA GLY A 83 -10.14 -6.75 0.79
C GLY A 83 -10.47 -5.96 2.03
N GLN A 84 -10.62 -6.67 3.15
CA GLN A 84 -10.72 -6.05 4.44
C GLN A 84 -9.34 -5.49 4.75
N VAL A 85 -9.23 -4.16 4.75
CA VAL A 85 -8.07 -3.51 5.36
C VAL A 85 -8.26 -3.66 6.86
N VAL A 86 -7.69 -4.72 7.44
CA VAL A 86 -7.68 -4.89 8.89
C VAL A 86 -6.69 -3.87 9.44
N GLN A 87 -7.21 -2.68 9.78
CA GLN A 87 -6.48 -1.75 10.63
C GLN A 87 -6.48 -2.35 12.03
N ILE A 88 -5.39 -3.02 12.38
CA ILE A 88 -5.17 -3.46 13.75
C ILE A 88 -4.77 -2.21 14.54
N ASP A 89 -5.72 -1.67 15.28
CA ASP A 89 -5.44 -0.55 16.18
C ASP A 89 -4.71 -1.07 17.42
N PHE A 90 -3.43 -0.73 17.54
CA PHE A 90 -2.60 -1.09 18.68
C PHE A 90 -2.64 -0.04 19.81
N SER A 91 -3.61 0.87 19.79
CA SER A 91 -3.74 1.92 20.82
C SER A 91 -3.77 1.34 22.24
N GLU A 92 -4.45 0.22 22.47
CA GLU A 92 -4.49 -0.43 23.79
C GLU A 92 -3.13 -0.98 24.25
N LEU A 93 -2.30 -1.49 23.32
CA LEU A 93 -0.94 -1.93 23.63
C LEU A 93 -0.02 -0.75 23.94
N LYS A 94 -0.28 0.41 23.35
CA LYS A 94 0.47 1.64 23.60
C LYS A 94 0.27 2.11 25.04
N ASP A 95 -0.97 2.08 25.54
CA ASP A 95 -1.28 2.48 26.92
C ASP A 95 -0.65 1.52 27.95
N LEU A 96 -0.72 0.20 27.69
CA LEU A 96 -0.05 -0.80 28.51
C LEU A 96 1.46 -0.56 28.56
N ARG A 97 2.08 -0.27 27.41
CA ARG A 97 3.50 0.04 27.32
C ARG A 97 3.88 1.29 28.13
N VAL A 98 3.04 2.33 28.13
CA VAL A 98 3.27 3.53 28.93
C VAL A 98 3.25 3.22 30.42
N ALA A 99 2.27 2.42 30.89
CA ALA A 99 2.19 2.00 32.29
C ALA A 99 3.42 1.20 32.72
N ILE A 100 3.84 0.21 31.92
CA ILE A 100 5.04 -0.60 32.18
C ILE A 100 6.30 0.26 32.21
N ASN A 101 6.45 1.20 31.27
CA ASN A 101 7.61 2.10 31.25
C ASN A 101 7.68 2.98 32.49
N ARG A 102 6.54 3.44 33.03
CA ARG A 102 6.51 4.22 34.27
C ARG A 102 7.05 3.40 35.45
N ILE A 103 6.60 2.15 35.56
CA ILE A 103 7.06 1.24 36.62
C ILE A 103 8.54 0.88 36.44
N GLY A 104 8.97 0.58 35.21
CA GLY A 104 10.38 0.33 34.90
C GLY A 104 11.29 1.53 35.22
N GLY A 105 10.80 2.75 35.01
CA GLY A 105 11.48 3.98 35.43
C GLY A 105 11.65 4.10 36.94
N ASN A 106 10.67 3.66 37.73
CA ASN A 106 10.76 3.63 39.19
C ASN A 106 11.77 2.57 39.65
N ILE A 107 11.72 1.36 39.09
CA ILE A 107 12.69 0.29 39.39
C ILE A 107 14.12 0.74 39.05
N ASN A 108 14.31 1.45 37.92
CA ASN A 108 15.62 1.95 37.52
C ASN A 108 16.15 3.04 38.47
N GLN A 109 15.28 3.84 39.08
CA GLN A 109 15.70 4.79 40.11
C GLN A 109 16.20 4.08 41.36
N ILE A 110 15.49 3.05 41.82
CA ILE A 110 15.90 2.23 42.96
C ILE A 110 17.23 1.52 42.65
N ALA A 111 17.37 0.95 41.46
CA ALA A 111 18.62 0.31 41.04
C ALA A 111 19.80 1.31 40.98
N LYS A 112 19.56 2.53 40.51
CA LYS A 112 20.58 3.57 40.47
C LYS A 112 20.99 4.02 41.88
N HIS A 113 20.02 4.23 42.77
CA HIS A 113 20.28 4.58 44.16
C HIS A 113 21.05 3.47 44.90
N ALA A 114 20.69 2.21 44.67
CA ALA A 114 21.41 1.05 45.17
C ALA A 114 22.87 0.99 44.68
N ASN A 115 23.10 1.27 43.39
CA ASN A 115 24.43 1.28 42.79
C ASN A 115 25.30 2.45 43.27
N GLU A 116 24.70 3.58 43.66
CA GLU A 116 25.43 4.76 44.15
C GLU A 116 25.83 4.64 45.63
N ASN A 117 25.01 3.94 46.44
CA ASN A 117 25.25 3.82 47.88
C ASN A 117 25.88 2.47 48.31
N ASP A 118 26.06 1.53 47.38
CA ASP A 118 26.49 0.13 47.62
C ASP A 118 25.67 -0.59 48.73
N LEU A 119 24.49 -0.05 49.03
CA LEU A 119 23.60 -0.47 50.11
C LEU A 119 22.17 -0.42 49.60
N ILE A 120 21.44 -1.50 49.87
CA ILE A 120 20.03 -1.63 49.52
C ILE A 120 19.25 -1.71 50.82
N THR A 121 18.27 -0.82 50.98
CA THR A 121 17.36 -0.84 52.13
C THR A 121 16.27 -1.91 51.94
N ILE A 122 15.74 -2.42 53.05
CA ILE A 122 14.68 -3.44 53.01
C ILE A 122 13.39 -2.85 52.42
N GLU A 123 13.17 -1.56 52.64
CA GLU A 123 12.07 -0.76 52.10
C GLU A 123 12.11 -0.72 50.57
N GLU A 124 13.28 -0.48 49.96
CA GLU A 124 13.47 -0.49 48.51
C GLU A 124 13.23 -1.87 47.88
N ILE A 125 13.65 -2.94 48.55
CA ILE A 125 13.39 -4.32 48.10
C ILE A 125 11.89 -4.59 48.09
N SER A 126 11.20 -4.19 49.16
CA SER A 126 9.74 -4.30 49.26
C SER A 126 9.04 -3.52 48.15
N GLU A 127 9.51 -2.30 47.86
CA GLU A 127 8.96 -1.44 46.81
C GLU A 127 9.14 -2.05 45.41
N VAL A 128 10.32 -2.59 45.10
CA VAL A 128 10.57 -3.31 43.83
C VAL A 128 9.65 -4.53 43.68
N VAL A 129 9.45 -5.31 44.75
CA VAL A 129 8.56 -6.48 44.72
C VAL A 129 7.11 -6.07 44.47
N ASN A 130 6.65 -4.96 45.06
CA ASN A 130 5.32 -4.42 44.82
C ASN A 130 5.15 -3.94 43.37
N LEU A 131 6.13 -3.21 42.83
CA LEU A 131 6.14 -2.74 41.45
C LEU A 131 6.14 -3.90 40.43
N LEU A 132 6.86 -4.98 40.72
CA LEU A 132 6.84 -6.20 39.91
C LEU A 132 5.48 -6.92 39.96
N SER A 133 4.83 -6.95 41.13
CA SER A 133 3.47 -7.46 41.25
C SER A 133 2.48 -6.65 40.41
N GLU A 134 2.59 -5.32 40.43
CA GLU A 134 1.75 -4.42 39.64
C GLU A 134 1.93 -4.66 38.12
N ILE A 135 3.16 -4.83 37.64
CA ILE A 135 3.43 -5.21 36.24
C ILE A 135 2.75 -6.55 35.91
N LYS A 136 2.91 -7.56 36.78
CA LYS A 136 2.35 -8.89 36.57
C LYS A 136 0.82 -8.84 36.45
N ASP A 137 0.16 -8.08 37.32
CA ASP A 137 -1.30 -7.95 37.31
C ASP A 137 -1.80 -7.20 36.07
N LEU A 138 -1.11 -6.12 35.66
CA LEU A 138 -1.43 -5.36 34.45
C LEU A 138 -1.31 -6.22 33.19
N VAL A 139 -0.24 -7.00 33.07
CA VAL A 139 0.00 -7.89 31.93
C VAL A 139 -1.03 -9.02 31.92
N ASN A 140 -1.26 -9.69 33.04
CA ASN A 140 -2.24 -10.79 33.15
C ASN A 140 -3.66 -10.33 32.82
N ALA A 141 -4.06 -9.15 33.30
CA ALA A 141 -5.37 -8.57 33.00
C ALA A 141 -5.55 -8.32 31.49
N LYS A 142 -4.49 -7.89 30.80
CA LYS A 142 -4.53 -7.61 29.35
C LYS A 142 -4.50 -8.88 28.51
N VAL A 143 -3.61 -9.82 28.81
CA VAL A 143 -3.56 -11.13 28.14
C VAL A 143 -4.91 -11.85 28.27
N SER A 144 -5.49 -11.87 29.47
CA SER A 144 -6.82 -12.47 29.71
C SER A 144 -7.94 -11.78 28.92
N SER A 145 -7.84 -10.47 28.66
CA SER A 145 -8.84 -9.73 27.86
C SER A 145 -8.71 -9.99 26.35
N GLU A 146 -7.47 -10.15 25.85
CA GLU A 146 -7.16 -10.48 24.46
C GLU A 146 -7.54 -11.93 24.13
N GLU A 147 -7.29 -12.87 25.05
CA GLU A 147 -7.72 -14.27 24.93
C GLU A 147 -9.25 -14.38 24.81
N LYS A 148 -10.01 -13.60 25.60
CA LYS A 148 -11.48 -13.57 25.51
C LYS A 148 -11.98 -13.00 24.17
N ARG A 149 -11.29 -11.98 23.63
CA ARG A 149 -11.63 -11.37 22.33
C ARG A 149 -11.36 -12.32 21.17
N SER A 150 -10.25 -13.05 21.20
CA SER A 150 -9.88 -14.02 20.16
C SER A 150 -10.75 -15.28 20.16
N ILE A 151 -11.27 -15.71 21.32
CA ILE A 151 -12.29 -16.79 21.41
C ILE A 151 -13.64 -16.33 20.84
N ALA A 152 -14.03 -15.07 21.06
CA ALA A 152 -15.30 -14.52 20.57
C ALA A 152 -15.34 -14.32 19.05
N GLN A 153 -14.19 -14.03 18.41
CA GLN A 153 -14.08 -13.88 16.95
C GLN A 153 -14.00 -15.22 16.19
N LYS A 154 -13.76 -16.34 16.88
CA LYS A 154 -13.71 -17.69 16.28
C LYS A 154 -15.05 -18.45 16.31
N LYS A 155 -16.10 -17.87 16.88
CA LYS A 155 -17.48 -18.39 16.84
C LYS A 155 -18.29 -17.68 15.76
#